data_AF-A0A4R9EJ04-F1
#
_entry.id   AF-A0A4R9EJ04-F1
#
_cell.length_a   1.000
_cell.length_b   1.000
_cell.length_c   1.000
_cell.angle_alpha   90.00
_cell.angle_beta   90.00
_cell.angle_gamma   90.00
#
_symmetry.space_group_name_H-M   'P 1'
#
loop_
_entity.id
_entity.type
_entity.pdbx_description
1 polymer ?
#
loop_
_entity_poly.entity_id
_entity_poly.type
_entity_poly.pdbx_seq_one_letter_code
_entity_poly.pdbx_strand_id
1 'polypeptide(L)'
;MTTTDSQSPEPVTFINIFEIAAEDIDAFAEKWEQRAAIMSKKPGFIDTKLHRARASDGRFQLVNVAHWESQEAWEAATADPGFASRADAARESKETPATPNPGLYDVVVTFP
;
A
#
# COMPACT_ATOMS: atom_id res chain seq x y z
N MET A 1 35.78 -17.70 -12.44
CA MET A 1 34.83 -18.17 -11.42
C MET A 1 34.20 -16.91 -10.84
N THR A 2 33.13 -16.45 -11.47
CA THR A 2 32.46 -15.19 -11.10
C THR A 2 31.51 -15.54 -9.97
N THR A 3 31.81 -15.06 -8.77
CA THR A 3 30.93 -15.20 -7.60
C THR A 3 29.64 -14.44 -7.94
N THR A 4 28.55 -15.16 -8.18
CA THR A 4 27.22 -14.58 -8.17
C THR A 4 26.98 -14.11 -6.75
N ASP A 5 27.14 -12.81 -6.53
CA ASP A 5 26.68 -12.17 -5.30
C ASP A 5 25.18 -12.44 -5.25
N SER A 6 24.77 -13.30 -4.33
CA SER A 6 23.35 -13.60 -4.14
C SER A 6 22.80 -12.42 -3.36
N GLN A 7 22.53 -11.33 -4.08
CA GLN A 7 21.92 -10.13 -3.53
C GLN A 7 20.59 -10.57 -2.92
N SER A 8 20.54 -10.62 -1.59
CA SER A 8 19.31 -10.92 -0.90
C SER A 8 18.31 -9.81 -1.26
N PRO A 9 17.04 -10.15 -1.51
CA PRO A 9 16.06 -9.14 -1.88
C PRO A 9 16.05 -8.01 -0.84
N GLU A 10 16.19 -6.77 -1.32
CA GLU A 10 16.18 -5.58 -0.45
C GLU A 10 14.72 -5.20 -0.15
N PRO A 11 14.33 -5.11 1.15
CA PRO A 11 12.97 -4.76 1.51
C PRO A 11 12.58 -3.37 1.00
N VAL A 12 11.38 -3.28 0.43
CA VAL A 12 10.82 -2.02 -0.08
C VAL A 12 9.62 -1.57 0.75
N THR A 13 9.42 -0.26 0.82
CA THR A 13 8.24 0.34 1.45
C THR A 13 7.28 0.81 0.37
N PHE A 14 6.11 0.18 0.28
CA PHE A 14 5.01 0.70 -0.50
C PHE A 14 4.22 1.73 0.30
N ILE A 15 4.13 2.96 -0.22
CA ILE A 15 3.34 4.02 0.38
C ILE A 15 2.24 4.42 -0.61
N ASN A 16 1.00 4.50 -0.12
CA ASN A 16 -0.11 5.04 -0.89
C ASN A 16 -0.85 6.10 -0.06
N ILE A 17 -0.81 7.33 -0.56
CA ILE A 17 -1.41 8.50 0.10
C ILE A 17 -2.75 8.79 -0.56
N PHE A 18 -3.81 8.92 0.24
CA PHE A 18 -5.16 9.17 -0.27
C PHE A 18 -5.60 10.59 0.05
N GLU A 19 -6.05 11.31 -0.98
CA GLU A 19 -6.91 12.48 -0.84
C GLU A 19 -8.36 11.97 -0.81
N ILE A 20 -9.06 12.20 0.31
CA ILE A 20 -10.39 11.68 0.60
C ILE A 20 -11.13 12.66 1.51
N ALA A 21 -12.45 12.79 1.34
CA ALA A 21 -13.29 13.62 2.19
C ALA A 21 -13.41 13.03 3.61
N ALA A 22 -13.62 13.88 4.62
CA ALA A 22 -13.64 13.45 6.01
C ALA A 22 -14.77 12.46 6.31
N GLU A 23 -15.93 12.65 5.67
CA GLU A 23 -17.10 11.78 5.78
C GLU A 23 -16.89 10.37 5.20
N ASP A 24 -15.93 10.20 4.29
CA ASP A 24 -15.70 8.94 3.57
C ASP A 24 -14.62 8.06 4.23
N ILE A 25 -13.90 8.59 5.22
CA ILE A 25 -12.73 7.95 5.84
C ILE A 25 -13.07 6.58 6.44
N ASP A 26 -14.12 6.49 7.25
CA ASP A 26 -14.44 5.26 7.98
C ASP A 26 -14.92 4.17 7.02
N ALA A 27 -15.79 4.52 6.06
CA ALA A 27 -16.24 3.62 5.00
C ALA A 27 -15.08 3.13 4.12
N PHE A 28 -14.10 4.00 3.84
CA PHE A 28 -12.90 3.61 3.12
C PHE A 28 -12.04 2.62 3.92
N ALA A 29 -11.88 2.85 5.22
CA ALA A 29 -11.08 2.00 6.10
C ALA A 29 -11.64 0.57 6.19
N GLU A 30 -12.96 0.42 6.30
CA GLU A 30 -13.63 -0.90 6.29
C GLU A 30 -13.37 -1.67 4.98
N LYS A 31 -13.54 -1.01 3.83
CA LYS A 31 -13.25 -1.60 2.50
C LYS A 31 -11.75 -1.88 2.34
N TRP A 32 -10.89 -1.06 2.93
CA TRP A 32 -9.44 -1.24 2.90
C TRP A 32 -8.99 -2.49 3.65
N GLU A 33 -9.55 -2.78 4.81
CA GLU A 33 -9.21 -3.97 5.60
C GLU A 33 -9.40 -5.26 4.80
N GLN A 34 -10.49 -5.36 4.03
CA GLN A 34 -10.75 -6.51 3.16
C GLN A 34 -9.67 -6.68 2.08
N ARG A 35 -9.16 -5.59 1.52
CA ARG A 35 -8.07 -5.61 0.53
C ARG A 35 -6.74 -5.99 1.19
N ALA A 36 -6.47 -5.45 2.38
CA ALA A 36 -5.29 -5.80 3.17
C ALA A 36 -5.28 -7.30 3.51
N ALA A 37 -6.43 -7.89 3.86
CA ALA A 37 -6.55 -9.32 4.14
C ALA A 37 -6.19 -10.22 2.93
N ILE A 38 -6.45 -9.76 1.70
CA ILE A 38 -6.04 -10.47 0.47
C ILE A 38 -4.53 -10.33 0.28
N MET A 39 -4.00 -9.11 0.39
CA MET A 39 -2.58 -8.82 0.20
C MET A 39 -1.70 -9.50 1.24
N SER A 40 -2.18 -9.63 2.48
CA SER A 40 -1.45 -10.28 3.57
C SER A 40 -1.11 -11.75 3.33
N LYS A 41 -1.76 -12.38 2.35
CA LYS A 41 -1.55 -13.79 1.98
C LYS A 41 -0.57 -13.95 0.80
N LYS A 42 -0.09 -12.85 0.23
CA LYS A 42 0.83 -12.89 -0.91
C LYS A 42 2.26 -13.16 -0.42
N PRO A 43 3.05 -13.98 -1.15
CA PRO A 43 4.46 -14.19 -0.83
C PRO A 43 5.22 -12.86 -0.75
N GLY A 44 6.11 -12.73 0.23
CA GLY A 44 6.91 -11.54 0.44
C GLY A 44 6.20 -10.34 1.08
N PHE A 45 4.92 -10.46 1.45
CA PHE A 45 4.24 -9.47 2.27
C PHE A 45 4.76 -9.53 3.72
N ILE A 46 5.13 -8.38 4.30
CA ILE A 46 5.60 -8.28 5.69
C ILE A 46 4.50 -7.71 6.58
N ASP A 47 4.12 -6.45 6.36
CA ASP A 47 3.02 -5.81 7.08
C ASP A 47 2.36 -4.69 6.26
N THR A 48 1.23 -4.19 6.77
CA THR A 48 0.59 -2.98 6.26
C THR A 48 -0.16 -2.25 7.36
N LYS A 49 -0.09 -0.92 7.34
CA LYS A 49 -0.73 -0.03 8.31
C LYS A 49 -1.37 1.13 7.58
N LEU A 50 -2.69 1.26 7.74
CA LEU A 50 -3.42 2.44 7.31
C LEU A 50 -3.44 3.48 8.43
N HIS A 51 -2.83 4.61 8.19
CA HIS A 51 -2.75 5.72 9.14
C HIS A 51 -3.79 6.76 8.77
N ARG A 52 -4.42 7.35 9.79
CA ARG A 52 -5.33 8.49 9.66
C ARG A 52 -4.66 9.74 10.19
N ALA A 53 -4.80 10.85 9.46
CA ALA A 53 -4.34 12.15 9.92
C ALA A 53 -5.04 12.54 11.24
N ARG A 54 -4.29 13.17 12.15
CA ARG A 54 -4.89 13.73 13.38
C ARG A 54 -5.65 15.03 13.12
N ALA A 55 -5.18 15.81 12.13
CA ALA A 55 -5.81 17.05 11.72
C ALA A 55 -6.88 16.76 10.67
N SER A 56 -8.10 17.22 10.92
CA SER A 56 -9.26 16.98 10.04
C SER A 56 -9.25 17.81 8.76
N ASP A 57 -8.39 18.83 8.66
CA ASP A 57 -8.26 19.76 7.53
C ASP A 57 -7.02 19.50 6.66
N GLY A 58 -6.22 18.48 6.98
CA GLY A 58 -5.06 18.09 6.19
C GLY A 58 -5.48 17.55 4.81
N ARG A 59 -4.70 17.87 3.77
CA ARG A 59 -4.94 17.36 2.40
C ARG A 59 -4.91 15.83 2.31
N PHE A 60 -4.01 15.19 3.06
CA PHE A 60 -3.79 13.75 3.03
C PHE A 60 -4.37 13.12 4.29
N GLN A 61 -5.61 12.66 4.20
CA GLN A 61 -6.34 12.14 5.36
C GLN A 61 -5.99 10.69 5.69
N LEU A 62 -5.57 9.89 4.70
CA LEU A 62 -5.17 8.50 4.89
C LEU A 62 -3.82 8.20 4.22
N VAL A 63 -2.96 7.45 4.91
CA VAL A 63 -1.67 6.97 4.39
C VAL A 63 -1.52 5.48 4.68
N ASN A 64 -1.51 4.69 3.62
CA ASN A 64 -1.10 3.30 3.72
C ASN A 64 0.42 3.20 3.65
N VAL A 65 1.03 2.50 4.61
CA VAL A 65 2.44 2.10 4.58
C VAL A 65 2.47 0.58 4.66
N ALA A 66 3.06 -0.07 3.67
CA ALA A 66 3.22 -1.52 3.61
C ALA A 66 4.65 -1.90 3.32
N HIS A 67 5.15 -2.94 3.98
CA HIS A 67 6.51 -3.43 3.79
C HIS A 67 6.49 -4.76 3.05
N TRP A 68 7.42 -4.91 2.12
CA TRP A 68 7.59 -6.12 1.31
C TRP A 68 9.05 -6.57 1.34
N GLU A 69 9.27 -7.87 1.23
CA GLU A 69 10.62 -8.44 1.19
C GLU A 69 11.40 -7.96 -0.03
N SER A 70 10.73 -7.64 -1.14
CA SER A 70 11.36 -7.18 -2.38
C SER A 70 10.38 -6.43 -3.31
N GLN A 71 10.91 -5.69 -4.28
CA GLN A 71 10.11 -5.08 -5.35
C GLN A 71 9.39 -6.16 -6.19
N GLU A 72 10.07 -7.25 -6.53
CA GLU A 72 9.49 -8.34 -7.33
C GLU A 72 8.31 -9.01 -6.63
N ALA A 73 8.39 -9.19 -5.30
CA ALA A 73 7.29 -9.72 -4.51
C ALA A 73 6.06 -8.79 -4.57
N TRP A 74 6.27 -7.48 -4.45
CA TRP A 74 5.22 -6.48 -4.59
C TRP A 74 4.61 -6.45 -6.01
N GLU A 75 5.44 -6.49 -7.05
CA GLU A 75 4.98 -6.51 -8.44
C GLU A 75 4.15 -7.77 -8.73
N ALA A 76 4.61 -8.94 -8.28
CA ALA A 76 3.88 -10.20 -8.45
C ALA A 76 2.54 -10.19 -7.69
N ALA A 77 2.51 -9.61 -6.48
CA ALA A 77 1.30 -9.48 -5.69
C ALA A 77 0.27 -8.54 -6.35
N THR A 78 0.72 -7.43 -6.93
CA THR A 78 -0.15 -6.41 -7.54
C THR A 78 -0.62 -6.79 -8.95
N ALA A 79 0.15 -7.60 -9.67
CA ALA A 79 -0.25 -8.19 -10.95
C ALA A 79 -1.31 -9.31 -10.81
N ASP A 80 -1.61 -9.76 -9.59
CA ASP A 80 -2.68 -10.73 -9.35
C ASP A 80 -4.04 -10.19 -9.86
N PRO A 81 -4.73 -10.90 -10.77
CA PRO A 81 -5.98 -10.40 -11.37
C PRO A 81 -7.07 -10.12 -10.33
N GLY A 82 -7.10 -10.88 -9.23
CA GLY A 82 -8.06 -10.70 -8.16
C GLY A 82 -7.82 -9.41 -7.37
N PHE A 83 -6.57 -8.98 -7.26
CA PHE A 83 -6.23 -7.68 -6.68
C PHE A 83 -6.44 -6.53 -7.67
N ALA A 84 -5.94 -6.64 -8.89
CA ALA A 84 -6.02 -5.59 -9.91
C ALA A 84 -7.49 -5.15 -10.14
N SER A 85 -8.39 -6.12 -10.34
CA SER A 85 -9.83 -5.83 -10.51
C SER A 85 -10.44 -5.10 -9.30
N ARG A 86 -10.03 -5.44 -8.07
CA ARG A 86 -10.50 -4.75 -6.85
C ARG A 86 -9.90 -3.36 -6.69
N ALA A 87 -8.66 -3.17 -7.10
CA ALA A 87 -8.00 -1.88 -7.10
C ALA A 87 -8.66 -0.92 -8.09
N ASP A 88 -9.02 -1.41 -9.27
CA ASP A 88 -9.70 -0.62 -10.29
C ASP A 88 -11.14 -0.28 -9.88
N ALA A 89 -11.90 -1.27 -9.39
CA ALA A 89 -13.24 -1.03 -8.84
C ALA A 89 -13.23 0.01 -7.70
N ALA A 90 -12.18 0.02 -6.89
CA ALA A 90 -12.01 1.03 -5.84
C ALA A 90 -11.70 2.43 -6.37
N ARG A 91 -10.88 2.54 -7.43
CA ARG A 91 -10.57 3.82 -8.08
C ARG A 91 -11.79 4.42 -8.79
N GLU A 92 -12.63 3.56 -9.34
CA GLU A 92 -13.84 3.97 -10.08
C GLU A 92 -15.06 4.18 -9.18
N SER A 93 -14.97 3.82 -7.89
CA SER A 93 -16.09 3.92 -6.95
C SER A 93 -16.48 5.39 -6.72
N LYS A 94 -17.73 5.72 -7.06
CA LYS A 94 -18.33 7.02 -6.75
C LYS A 94 -18.89 7.09 -5.33
N GLU A 95 -19.01 5.97 -4.64
CA GLU A 95 -19.54 5.90 -3.27
C GLU A 95 -18.53 6.33 -2.22
N THR A 96 -17.24 6.18 -2.51
CA THR A 96 -16.16 6.52 -1.58
C THR A 96 -15.01 7.11 -2.38
N PRO A 97 -15.16 8.32 -2.96
CA PRO A 97 -14.18 8.90 -3.86
C PRO A 97 -12.86 9.11 -3.11
N ALA A 98 -11.80 8.47 -3.59
CA ALA A 98 -10.46 8.64 -3.06
C ALA A 98 -9.47 8.75 -4.22
N THR A 99 -8.57 9.73 -4.16
CA THR A 99 -7.47 9.85 -5.14
C THR A 99 -6.23 9.16 -4.55
N PRO A 100 -5.82 7.99 -5.06
CA PRO A 100 -4.63 7.30 -4.58
C PRO A 100 -3.37 7.87 -5.22
N ASN A 101 -2.29 7.94 -4.44
CA ASN A 101 -0.96 8.35 -4.88
C ASN A 101 0.06 7.28 -4.43
N PRO A 102 0.16 6.15 -5.16
CA PRO A 102 1.02 5.03 -4.81
C PRO A 102 2.47 5.21 -5.26
N GLY A 103 3.42 4.68 -4.48
CA GLY A 103 4.84 4.57 -4.85
C GLY A 103 5.59 3.53 -4.02
N LEU A 104 6.74 3.08 -4.54
CA LEU A 104 7.74 2.29 -3.82
C LEU A 104 8.88 3.21 -3.36
N TYR A 105 9.36 2.97 -2.15
CA TYR A 105 10.33 3.83 -1.47
C TYR A 105 11.37 2.99 -0.73
N ASP A 106 12.61 3.49 -0.75
CA ASP A 106 13.70 3.02 0.09
C ASP A 106 13.77 3.82 1.40
N VAL A 107 14.19 3.17 2.47
CA VAL A 107 14.53 3.87 3.72
C VAL A 107 15.91 4.48 3.58
N VAL A 108 15.98 5.79 3.34
CA VAL A 108 17.25 6.51 3.14
C VAL A 108 17.94 6.94 4.44
N VAL A 109 17.19 7.10 5.53
CA VAL A 109 17.70 7.50 6.86
C VAL A 109 16.85 6.83 7.93
N THR A 110 17.51 6.27 8.96
CA THR A 110 16.86 5.77 10.18
C THR A 110 17.49 6.45 11.39
N PHE A 111 16.68 6.79 12.39
CA PHE A 111 17.13 7.36 13.66
C PHE A 111 16.43 6.63 14.82
N PRO A 112 17.15 6.31 15.92
CA PRO A 112 16.59 5.59 17.07
C PRO A 112 15.64 6.42 17.93
#